data_AF-A0A453N923-F1
#
_entry.id   AF-A0A453N923-F1
#
_cell.length_a   1.000
_cell.length_b   1.000
_cell.length_c   1.000
_cell.angle_alpha   90.00
_cell.angle_beta   90.00
_cell.angle_gamma   90.00
#
_symmetry.space_group_name_H-M   'P 1'
#
loop_
_entity.id
_entity.type
_entity.pdbx_description
1 polymer ?
#
loop_
_entity_poly.entity_id
_entity_poly.type
_entity_poly.pdbx_seq_one_letter_code
_entity_poly.pdbx_strand_id
1 'polypeptide(L)'
;GASQAWNIPVAFISVILLPIVGNAAEHASAVMFAMKDKLDLSLGVAIGSSTQMSMFGIPFCVVIGWMMGQPMDLNFHLFETASLLMTVLVVAFLLQDGTSNCLKGLMLFLCYLIVAASFYVHSDQDPDGNNPAQN
;
A
#
# COMPACT_ATOMS: atom_id res chain seq x y z
N GLY A 1 -24.17 -8.61 17.00
CA GLY A 1 -23.04 -7.66 16.81
C GLY A 1 -23.08 -7.11 15.40
N ALA A 2 -22.54 -5.91 15.16
CA ALA A 2 -22.68 -5.16 13.89
C ALA A 2 -22.37 -5.97 12.62
N SER A 3 -21.51 -7.00 12.69
CA SER A 3 -21.24 -7.96 11.60
C SER A 3 -22.47 -8.76 11.12
N GLN A 4 -23.42 -9.11 12.00
CA GLN A 4 -24.63 -9.83 11.61
C GLN A 4 -25.75 -8.94 11.06
N ALA A 5 -25.69 -7.62 11.32
CA ALA A 5 -26.73 -6.69 10.87
C ALA A 5 -26.47 -6.17 9.43
N TRP A 6 -25.23 -6.25 8.94
CA TRP A 6 -24.83 -5.63 7.67
C TRP A 6 -24.28 -6.60 6.61
N ASN A 7 -24.09 -7.89 6.94
CA ASN A 7 -23.54 -8.89 6.01
C ASN A 7 -22.21 -8.45 5.37
N ILE A 8 -21.38 -7.73 6.15
CA ILE A 8 -20.06 -7.27 5.73
C ILE A 8 -19.02 -8.23 6.31
N PRO A 9 -18.10 -8.78 5.50
CA PRO A 9 -17.02 -9.64 5.98
C PRO A 9 -16.20 -8.94 7.06
N VAL A 10 -15.92 -9.64 8.16
CA VAL A 10 -15.10 -9.10 9.26
C VAL A 10 -13.72 -8.66 8.74
N ALA A 11 -13.19 -9.37 7.73
CA ALA A 11 -11.96 -9.02 7.01
C ALA A 11 -12.03 -7.64 6.33
N PHE A 12 -13.18 -7.25 5.76
CA PHE A 12 -13.36 -5.95 5.13
C PHE A 12 -13.34 -4.82 6.18
N ILE A 13 -13.99 -5.04 7.32
CA ILE A 13 -14.01 -4.09 8.42
C ILE A 13 -12.61 -3.94 9.05
N SER A 14 -11.87 -5.03 9.20
CA SER A 14 -10.55 -5.03 9.84
C SER A 14 -9.41 -4.54 8.94
N VAL A 15 -9.45 -4.85 7.64
CA VAL A 15 -8.36 -4.53 6.70
C VAL A 15 -8.55 -3.16 6.02
N ILE A 16 -9.79 -2.73 5.80
CA ILE A 16 -10.07 -1.46 5.12
C ILE A 16 -10.50 -0.39 6.12
N LEU A 17 -11.50 -0.70 6.95
CA LEU A 17 -12.11 0.31 7.83
C LEU A 17 -11.20 0.69 9.01
N LEU A 18 -10.51 -0.28 9.60
CA LEU A 18 -9.65 -0.06 10.77
C LEU A 18 -8.44 0.85 10.45
N PRO A 19 -7.69 0.62 9.35
CA PRO A 19 -6.59 1.51 8.95
C PRO A 19 -7.04 2.90 8.54
N ILE A 20 -8.17 3.01 7.83
CA ILE A 20 -8.70 4.30 7.37
C ILE A 20 -9.14 5.15 8.57
N VAL A 21 -9.90 4.57 9.51
CA VAL A 21 -10.35 5.29 10.71
C VAL A 21 -9.19 5.52 11.68
N GLY A 22 -8.27 4.55 11.81
CA GLY A 22 -7.09 4.64 12.67
C GLY A 22 -6.08 5.68 12.22
N ASN A 23 -5.85 5.82 10.91
CA ASN A 23 -4.87 6.74 10.34
C ASN A 23 -5.51 8.03 9.79
N ALA A 24 -6.83 8.23 9.93
CA ALA A 24 -7.53 9.43 9.45
C ALA A 24 -6.94 10.72 10.02
N ALA A 25 -6.62 10.74 11.32
CA ALA A 25 -6.03 11.89 11.99
C ALA A 25 -4.60 12.17 11.49
N GLU A 26 -3.85 11.12 11.15
CA GLU A 26 -2.49 11.22 10.60
C GLU A 26 -2.50 11.74 9.17
N HIS A 27 -3.40 11.22 8.32
CA HIS A 27 -3.61 11.71 6.96
C HIS A 27 -4.06 13.17 6.95
N ALA A 28 -5.01 13.55 7.81
CA ALA A 28 -5.45 14.94 7.94
C ALA A 28 -4.30 15.86 8.40
N SER A 29 -3.47 15.40 9.34
CA SER A 29 -2.29 16.14 9.80
C SER A 29 -1.22 16.25 8.72
N ALA A 30 -0.96 15.21 7.94
CA ALA A 30 -0.05 15.22 6.81
C ALA A 30 -0.49 16.24 5.75
N VAL A 31 -1.77 16.24 5.37
CA VAL A 31 -2.34 17.23 4.44
C VAL A 31 -2.22 18.65 5.00
N MET A 32 -2.53 18.86 6.29
CA MET A 32 -2.37 20.17 6.92
C MET A 32 -0.91 20.63 7.00
N PHE A 33 0.05 19.73 7.18
CA PHE A 33 1.47 20.07 7.19
C PHE A 33 2.01 20.34 5.78
N ALA A 34 1.55 19.59 4.77
CA ALA A 34 1.83 19.87 3.37
C ALA A 34 1.30 21.23 2.93
N MET A 35 0.08 21.62 3.36
CA MET A 35 -0.50 22.94 3.09
C MET A 35 0.22 24.10 3.81
N LYS A 36 1.06 23.80 4.80
CA LYS A 36 1.87 24.79 5.54
C LYS A 36 3.31 24.87 5.04
N ASP A 37 3.59 24.36 3.83
CA ASP A 37 4.93 24.23 3.25
C ASP A 37 5.91 23.42 4.13
N LYS A 38 5.40 22.57 5.03
CA LYS A 38 6.19 21.69 5.90
C LYS A 38 6.25 20.28 5.33
N LEU A 39 6.84 20.14 4.15
CA LEU A 39 6.96 18.86 3.45
C LEU A 39 7.69 17.81 4.28
N ASP A 40 8.78 18.17 4.96
CA ASP A 40 9.54 17.22 5.79
C ASP A 40 8.67 16.62 6.90
N LEU A 41 7.76 17.43 7.47
CA LEU A 41 6.84 16.98 8.51
C LEU A 41 5.71 16.13 7.92
N SER A 42 5.18 16.50 6.75
CA SER A 42 4.20 15.68 6.02
C SER A 42 4.79 14.33 5.60
N LEU A 43 6.05 14.33 5.15
CA LEU A 43 6.76 13.13 4.73
C LEU A 43 7.07 12.23 5.92
N GLY A 44 7.50 12.82 7.04
CA GLY A 44 7.74 12.10 8.29
C GLY A 44 6.48 11.39 8.79
N VAL A 45 5.31 12.04 8.70
CA VAL A 45 4.03 11.41 9.05
C VAL A 45 3.68 10.28 8.08
N ALA A 46 3.80 10.50 6.76
CA ALA A 46 3.46 9.49 5.76
C ALA A 46 4.38 8.24 5.82
N ILE A 47 5.70 8.45 5.97
CA ILE A 47 6.67 7.37 6.12
C ILE A 47 6.46 6.65 7.44
N GLY A 48 6.28 7.38 8.54
CA GLY A 48 6.04 6.78 9.87
C GLY A 48 4.82 5.87 9.88
N SER A 49 3.71 6.32 9.29
CA SER A 49 2.47 5.54 9.16
C SER A 49 2.66 4.30 8.26
N SER A 50 3.39 4.45 7.14
CA SER A 50 3.71 3.34 6.22
C SER A 50 4.61 2.29 6.87
N THR A 51 5.65 2.71 7.60
CA THR A 51 6.54 1.83 8.34
C THR A 51 5.81 1.12 9.48
N GLN A 52 4.91 1.80 10.18
CA GLN A 52 4.08 1.17 11.22
C GLN A 52 3.16 0.10 10.62
N MET A 53 2.49 0.39 9.51
CA MET A 53 1.68 -0.61 8.80
C MET A 53 2.53 -1.78 8.31
N SER A 54 3.75 -1.55 7.82
CA SER A 54 4.65 -2.60 7.36
C SER A 54 5.19 -3.47 8.51
N MET A 55 5.66 -2.85 9.59
CA MET A 55 6.32 -3.52 10.73
C MET A 55 5.34 -4.11 11.73
N PHE A 56 4.11 -3.60 11.80
CA PHE A 56 3.10 -4.08 12.75
C PHE A 56 1.84 -4.58 12.05
N GLY A 57 1.31 -3.86 11.07
CA GLY A 57 0.07 -4.23 10.37
C GLY A 57 0.18 -5.56 9.60
N ILE A 58 1.18 -5.71 8.73
CA ILE A 58 1.39 -6.95 7.94
C ILE A 58 1.60 -8.18 8.86
N PRO A 59 2.52 -8.18 9.85
CA PRO A 59 2.69 -9.33 10.72
C PRO A 59 1.45 -9.60 11.60
N PHE A 60 0.72 -8.56 12.02
CA PHE A 60 -0.54 -8.74 12.74
C PHE A 60 -1.60 -9.43 11.87
N CYS A 61 -1.70 -9.07 10.59
CA CYS A 61 -2.58 -9.74 9.63
C CYS A 61 -2.21 -11.22 9.43
N VAL A 62 -0.91 -11.56 9.37
CA VAL A 62 -0.45 -12.95 9.30
C VAL A 62 -0.87 -13.75 10.53
N VAL A 63 -0.68 -13.19 11.74
CA VAL A 63 -1.07 -13.85 12.99
C VAL A 63 -2.59 -14.07 13.05
N ILE A 64 -3.40 -13.09 12.60
CA ILE A 64 -4.85 -13.26 12.49
C ILE A 64 -5.21 -14.33 11.45
N GLY A 65 -4.53 -14.35 10.30
CA GLY A 65 -4.69 -15.40 9.28
C GLY A 65 -4.49 -16.79 9.87
N TRP A 66 -3.43 -16.98 10.66
CA TRP A 66 -3.18 -18.23 11.37
C TRP A 66 -4.30 -18.56 12.38
N MET A 67 -4.81 -17.58 13.13
CA MET A 67 -5.94 -17.79 14.05
C MET A 67 -7.25 -18.16 13.34
N MET A 68 -7.44 -17.70 12.10
CA MET A 68 -8.60 -18.02 11.26
C MET A 68 -8.41 -19.29 10.42
N GLY A 69 -7.27 -19.98 10.57
CA GLY A 69 -6.95 -21.20 9.81
C GLY A 69 -6.61 -20.95 8.33
N GLN A 70 -6.30 -19.71 7.96
CA GLN A 70 -5.84 -19.35 6.61
C GLN A 70 -4.31 -19.37 6.56
N PRO A 71 -3.68 -20.08 5.61
CA PRO A 71 -2.24 -20.05 5.41
C PRO A 71 -1.84 -18.73 4.77
N MET A 72 -1.57 -17.73 5.62
CA MET A 72 -1.10 -16.42 5.20
C MET A 72 0.39 -16.31 5.56
N ASP A 73 1.23 -16.22 4.54
CA ASP A 73 2.68 -16.08 4.68
C ASP A 73 3.13 -14.70 4.23
N LEU A 74 4.26 -14.23 4.78
CA LEU A 74 4.92 -12.99 4.34
C LEU A 74 5.72 -13.16 3.02
N ASN A 75 5.47 -14.25 2.29
CA ASN A 75 6.19 -14.59 1.07
C ASN A 75 5.53 -13.91 -0.13
N PHE A 76 5.81 -12.60 -0.27
CA PHE A 76 5.45 -11.85 -1.46
C PHE A 76 6.22 -12.42 -2.67
N HIS A 77 5.53 -12.58 -3.81
CA HIS A 77 6.17 -13.12 -5.01
C HIS A 77 7.36 -12.24 -5.43
N LEU A 78 8.34 -12.79 -6.16
CA LEU A 78 9.57 -12.06 -6.49
C LEU A 78 9.29 -10.70 -7.17
N PHE A 79 8.25 -10.65 -8.00
CA PHE A 79 7.78 -9.42 -8.66
C PHE A 79 7.20 -8.39 -7.67
N GLU A 80 6.41 -8.82 -6.71
CA GLU A 80 5.80 -7.94 -5.70
C GLU A 80 6.86 -7.34 -4.78
N THR A 81 7.82 -8.17 -4.35
CA THR A 81 8.95 -7.70 -3.54
C THR A 81 9.83 -6.72 -4.32
N ALA A 82 10.15 -7.04 -5.58
CA ALA A 82 10.97 -6.18 -6.43
C ALA A 82 10.30 -4.84 -6.74
N SER A 83 9.00 -4.84 -7.03
CA SER A 83 8.24 -3.63 -7.33
C SER A 83 8.05 -2.74 -6.09
N LEU A 84 7.82 -3.32 -4.91
CA LEU A 84 7.80 -2.59 -3.64
C LEU A 84 9.16 -1.92 -3.37
N LEU A 85 10.25 -2.68 -3.52
CA LEU A 85 11.61 -2.16 -3.36
C LEU A 85 11.89 -0.99 -4.33
N MET A 86 11.56 -1.17 -5.60
CA MET A 86 11.74 -0.14 -6.62
C MET A 86 10.91 1.10 -6.32
N THR A 87 9.68 0.95 -5.84
CA THR A 87 8.83 2.08 -5.47
C THR A 87 9.42 2.87 -4.31
N VAL A 88 9.90 2.19 -3.26
CA VAL A 88 10.56 2.84 -2.12
C VAL A 88 11.82 3.60 -2.56
N LEU A 89 12.63 3.00 -3.44
CA LEU A 89 13.82 3.64 -3.98
C LEU A 89 13.48 4.89 -4.80
N VAL A 90 12.52 4.80 -5.73
CA VAL A 90 12.11 5.93 -6.57
C VAL A 90 11.55 7.08 -5.72
N VAL A 91 10.70 6.75 -4.75
CA VAL A 91 10.16 7.75 -3.80
C VAL A 91 11.28 8.39 -2.99
N ALA A 92 12.22 7.61 -2.46
CA ALA A 92 13.37 8.13 -1.72
C ALA A 92 14.24 9.07 -2.57
N PHE A 93 14.53 8.71 -3.82
CA PHE A 93 15.32 9.53 -4.75
C PHE A 93 14.60 10.82 -5.14
N LEU A 94 13.30 10.78 -5.44
CA LEU A 94 12.53 11.97 -5.84
C LEU A 94 12.40 12.99 -4.70
N LEU A 95 12.46 12.52 -3.45
CA LEU A 95 12.32 13.34 -2.25
C LEU A 95 13.67 13.81 -1.68
N GLN A 96 14.79 13.27 -2.15
CA GLN A 96 16.14 13.57 -1.64
C GLN A 96 16.52 15.05 -1.75
N ASP A 97 15.98 15.76 -2.75
CA ASP A 97 16.25 17.18 -2.98
C ASP A 97 15.56 18.13 -1.98
N GLY A 98 14.69 17.63 -1.09
CA GLY A 98 13.99 18.43 -0.07
C GLY A 98 13.03 19.52 -0.60
N THR A 99 12.83 19.59 -1.91
CA THR A 99 11.97 20.58 -2.59
C THR A 99 10.76 19.89 -3.19
N SER A 100 9.54 20.31 -2.85
CA SER A 100 8.33 19.88 -3.58
C SER A 100 7.89 20.97 -4.54
N ASN A 101 7.76 20.58 -5.79
CA ASN A 101 7.12 21.36 -6.83
C ASN A 101 5.90 20.59 -7.31
N CYS A 102 4.90 21.28 -7.85
CA CYS A 102 3.74 20.63 -8.46
C CYS A 102 4.15 19.57 -9.51
N LEU A 103 5.22 19.82 -10.26
CA LEU A 103 5.82 18.86 -11.19
C LEU A 103 6.37 17.60 -10.51
N LYS A 104 7.03 17.73 -9.35
CA LYS A 104 7.51 16.57 -8.57
C LYS A 104 6.33 15.76 -8.03
N GLY A 105 5.30 16.44 -7.51
CA GLY A 105 4.05 15.80 -7.12
C GLY A 105 3.38 15.03 -8.27
N LEU A 106 3.32 15.63 -9.46
CA LEU A 106 2.81 14.97 -10.66
C LEU A 106 3.66 13.76 -11.07
N MET A 107 4.99 13.83 -10.95
CA MET A 107 5.86 12.68 -11.22
C MET A 107 5.66 11.55 -10.22
N LEU A 108 5.49 11.84 -8.93
CA LEU A 108 5.13 10.81 -7.94
C LEU A 108 3.77 10.17 -8.26
N PHE A 109 2.78 10.97 -8.66
CA PHE A 109 1.47 10.48 -9.07
C PHE A 109 1.53 9.59 -10.32
N LEU A 110 2.29 9.99 -11.35
CA LEU A 110 2.50 9.18 -12.54
C LEU A 110 3.27 7.89 -12.24
N CYS A 111 4.28 7.94 -11.36
CA CYS A 111 5.00 6.75 -10.90
C CYS A 111 4.05 5.77 -10.22
N TYR A 112 3.17 6.27 -9.35
CA TYR A 112 2.12 5.45 -8.74
C TYR A 112 1.22 4.79 -9.79
N LEU A 113 0.79 5.52 -10.82
CA LEU A 113 -0.01 4.95 -11.91
C LEU A 113 0.74 3.86 -12.71
N ILE A 114 2.04 4.04 -12.98
CA ILE A 114 2.86 3.05 -13.67
C ILE A 114 3.00 1.77 -12.84
N VAL A 115 3.25 1.91 -11.53
CA VAL A 115 3.31 0.77 -10.61
C VAL A 115 1.95 0.06 -10.54
N ALA A 116 0.86 0.82 -10.41
CA ALA A 116 -0.49 0.27 -10.42
C ALA A 116 -0.82 -0.48 -11.73
N ALA A 117 -0.45 0.07 -12.88
CA ALA A 117 -0.60 -0.59 -14.18
C ALA A 117 0.28 -1.85 -14.30
N SER A 118 1.49 -1.83 -13.74
CA SER A 118 2.40 -2.98 -13.72
C SER A 118 1.82 -4.13 -12.90
N PHE A 119 1.22 -3.84 -11.76
CA PHE A 119 0.48 -4.83 -10.98
C PHE A 119 -0.78 -5.31 -11.70
N TYR A 120 -1.55 -4.43 -12.34
CA TYR A 120 -2.74 -4.82 -13.12
C TYR A 120 -2.41 -5.81 -14.24
N VAL A 121 -1.33 -5.57 -15.00
CA VAL A 121 -0.88 -6.47 -16.07
C VAL A 121 -0.27 -7.77 -15.52
N HIS A 122 0.46 -7.71 -14.40
CA HIS A 122 1.05 -8.91 -13.79
C HIS A 122 0.01 -9.81 -13.12
N SER A 123 -1.06 -9.24 -12.57
CA SER A 123 -2.20 -10.00 -12.03
C SER A 123 -3.05 -10.70 -13.11
N ASP A 124 -2.88 -10.33 -14.39
CA ASP A 124 -3.54 -10.97 -15.54
C ASP A 124 -2.74 -12.17 -16.11
N GLN A 125 -1.53 -12.45 -15.58
CA GLN A 125 -0.76 -13.63 -15.95
C GLN A 125 -1.15 -14.82 -15.06
N ASP A 126 -2.19 -15.52 -15.51
CA ASP A 126 -2.63 -16.82 -15.00
C ASP A 126 -1.44 -17.79 -14.82
N PRO A 127 -1.24 -18.42 -13.64
CA PRO A 127 -0.17 -19.39 -13.41
C PRO A 127 -0.28 -20.69 -14.22
N ASP A 128 -1.42 -20.95 -14.86
CA ASP A 128 -1.62 -22.16 -15.64
C ASP A 128 -1.29 -21.95 -17.13
N GLY A 129 -0.04 -22.23 -17.45
CA GLY A 129 0.43 -22.43 -18.82
C GLY A 129 -0.21 -23.65 -19.48
N ASN A 130 -1.47 -23.54 -19.92
CA ASN A 130 -2.02 -24.44 -20.91
C ASN A 130 -2.28 -23.70 -22.22
N ASN A 131 -1.33 -23.87 -23.12
CA ASN A 131 -1.42 -23.52 -24.53
C ASN A 131 -2.39 -24.51 -25.20
N PRO A 132 -3.53 -24.09 -25.80
CA PRO A 132 -3.99 -24.76 -26.98
C PRO A 132 -3.47 -23.98 -28.17
N ALA A 133 -2.56 -24.61 -28.91
CA ALA A 133 -2.46 -24.34 -30.32
C ALA A 133 -3.88 -24.36 -30.93
N GLN A 134 -4.29 -23.26 -31.55
CA GLN A 134 -5.35 -23.28 -32.56
C GLN A 134 -4.83 -22.58 -33.82
N ASN A 135 -4.11 -23.37 -34.62
CA ASN A 135 -4.41 -23.60 -36.03
C ASN A 135 -4.10 -25.06 -36.36
#